data_AF-M7Z616-F1
#
_entry.id   AF-M7Z616-F1
#
_cell.length_a   1.000
_cell.length_b   1.000
_cell.length_c   1.000
_cell.angle_alpha   90.00
_cell.angle_beta   90.00
_cell.angle_gamma   90.00
#
_symmetry.space_group_name_H-M   'P 1'
#
loop_
_entity.id
_entity.type
_entity.pdbx_description
1 polymer ?
#
loop_
_entity_poly.entity_id
_entity_poly.type
_entity_poly.pdbx_seq_one_letter_code
_entity_poly.pdbx_strand_id
1 'polypeptide(L)'
;MARASSSLSMGVVAAAAGLGGPCTRAWWSGAARCRPPLRGRRALRLLSYRPTSRRSTRDVCDFYPGVSCGDPRFTGADGNNFYFHGKKDQSFCVVSDADLHINAHFIGKRNPTMSRDFTWIQALGIRFADHRLYMATQKTVEWDSDVDRLELTFDGMPIDIPTENDAEWQSTIVPTLTVTRTSATNGVRVQLKGVFDILANVVPITEKDSRIHNYGVTEEDSLAHFDIGFKFHALTDDVHGVLGQTYRTDYVNKLSVSANMPIMGGAASYVSSDLFSTDCKVARFGRDHGGISMVTTKAN
;
A
#
# COMPACT_ATOMS: atom_id res chain seq x y z
N MET A 1 -75.74 -3.95 -12.96
CA MET A 1 -75.81 -3.70 -14.42
C MET A 1 -74.37 -3.71 -14.93
N ALA A 2 -73.85 -4.85 -15.39
CA ALA A 2 -73.75 -5.24 -16.81
C ALA A 2 -73.04 -4.17 -17.66
N ARG A 3 -72.00 -4.44 -18.47
CA ARG A 3 -71.24 -5.65 -18.83
C ARG A 3 -70.06 -5.21 -19.74
N ALA A 4 -68.94 -5.97 -19.72
CA ALA A 4 -68.10 -6.42 -20.86
C ALA A 4 -67.42 -5.37 -21.78
N SER A 5 -66.25 -5.54 -22.41
CA SER A 5 -65.15 -6.53 -22.53
C SER A 5 -64.04 -5.79 -23.34
N SER A 6 -62.75 -6.11 -23.37
CA SER A 6 -62.14 -7.37 -23.85
C SER A 6 -60.61 -7.38 -23.63
N SER A 7 -60.12 -8.59 -23.34
CA SER A 7 -58.75 -9.08 -23.19
C SER A 7 -57.97 -9.23 -24.50
N LEU A 8 -56.62 -9.28 -24.44
CA LEU A 8 -55.82 -10.39 -24.98
C LEU A 8 -54.34 -10.33 -24.54
N SER A 9 -53.82 -11.50 -24.17
CA SER A 9 -52.45 -11.85 -23.75
C SER A 9 -51.86 -12.92 -24.67
N MET A 10 -50.56 -13.24 -24.48
CA MET A 10 -49.70 -14.24 -25.16
C MET A 10 -48.93 -13.67 -26.36
N GLY A 11 -47.65 -13.97 -26.62
CA GLY A 11 -46.68 -14.89 -26.03
C GLY A 11 -45.41 -14.92 -26.90
N VAL A 12 -44.31 -15.31 -26.28
CA VAL A 12 -42.92 -15.61 -26.74
C VAL A 12 -42.67 -15.87 -28.24
N VAL A 13 -41.58 -15.29 -28.79
CA VAL A 13 -40.69 -15.99 -29.76
C VAL A 13 -39.23 -15.59 -29.51
N ALA A 14 -38.41 -16.57 -29.11
CA ALA A 14 -36.96 -16.53 -29.17
C ALA A 14 -36.50 -16.99 -30.56
N ALA A 15 -35.63 -16.23 -31.23
CA ALA A 15 -35.01 -16.62 -32.49
C ALA A 15 -33.56 -17.06 -32.26
N ALA A 16 -33.34 -18.37 -32.29
CA ALA A 16 -32.04 -18.99 -32.51
C ALA A 16 -31.79 -19.08 -34.03
N ALA A 17 -30.68 -18.53 -34.50
CA ALA A 17 -30.19 -18.77 -35.86
C ALA A 17 -28.82 -19.42 -35.77
N GLY A 18 -28.80 -20.74 -35.94
CA GLY A 18 -27.60 -21.48 -36.33
C GLY A 18 -27.43 -21.38 -37.84
N LEU A 19 -26.18 -21.25 -38.28
CA LEU A 19 -25.77 -21.57 -39.65
C LEU A 19 -24.53 -22.45 -39.55
N GLY A 20 -24.69 -23.70 -39.97
CA GLY A 20 -23.64 -24.69 -40.08
C GLY A 20 -23.09 -24.80 -41.50
N GLY A 21 -21.80 -25.14 -41.58
CA GLY A 21 -21.16 -25.93 -42.64
C GLY A 21 -20.53 -25.16 -43.82
N PRO A 22 -19.57 -25.77 -44.57
CA PRO A 22 -19.02 -27.12 -44.45
C PRO A 22 -17.49 -27.17 -44.22
N CYS A 23 -17.02 -28.28 -43.65
CA CYS A 23 -15.61 -28.66 -43.60
C CYS A 23 -15.40 -29.77 -44.65
N THR A 24 -14.63 -29.51 -45.71
CA THR A 24 -14.21 -30.51 -46.70
C THR A 24 -12.73 -30.86 -46.50
N ARG A 25 -12.42 -32.15 -46.53
CA ARG A 25 -11.07 -32.71 -46.42
C ARG A 25 -10.32 -32.58 -47.74
N ALA A 26 -9.06 -32.13 -47.70
CA ALA A 26 -8.02 -32.52 -48.65
C ALA A 26 -6.66 -32.55 -47.92
N TRP A 27 -5.88 -33.58 -48.22
CA TRP A 27 -4.62 -33.92 -47.57
C TRP A 27 -3.42 -33.15 -48.13
N TRP A 28 -2.33 -33.18 -47.34
CA TRP A 28 -0.91 -32.89 -47.61
C TRP A 28 -0.36 -31.49 -47.28
N SER A 29 0.54 -31.50 -46.29
CA SER A 29 1.66 -30.59 -46.00
C SER A 29 1.38 -29.11 -45.72
N GLY A 30 1.62 -28.69 -44.47
CA GLY A 30 1.85 -27.28 -44.11
C GLY A 30 1.06 -26.84 -42.88
N ALA A 31 1.76 -26.39 -41.85
CA ALA A 31 1.21 -26.04 -40.55
C ALA A 31 0.13 -24.94 -40.60
N ALA A 32 -1.06 -25.23 -40.05
CA ALA A 32 -2.04 -24.22 -39.67
C ALA A 32 -2.57 -24.55 -38.27
N ARG A 33 -2.07 -23.81 -37.26
CA ARG A 33 -2.61 -23.82 -35.91
C ARG A 33 -3.94 -23.07 -35.91
N CYS A 34 -5.05 -23.76 -35.69
CA CYS A 34 -6.34 -23.14 -35.39
C CYS A 34 -6.22 -22.32 -34.11
N ARG A 35 -6.26 -20.99 -34.21
CA ARG A 35 -6.48 -20.10 -33.05
C ARG A 35 -7.99 -20.05 -32.75
N PRO A 36 -8.44 -20.24 -31.50
CA PRO A 36 -9.82 -19.93 -31.14
C PRO A 36 -10.04 -18.40 -31.23
N PRO A 37 -11.26 -17.93 -31.51
CA PRO A 37 -11.56 -16.51 -31.56
C PRO A 37 -11.37 -15.91 -30.17
N LEU A 38 -10.52 -14.87 -30.09
CA LEU A 38 -10.34 -14.03 -28.92
C LEU A 38 -11.68 -13.38 -28.58
N ARG A 39 -12.43 -13.97 -27.65
CA ARG A 39 -13.47 -13.23 -26.91
C ARG A 39 -12.78 -12.04 -26.25
N GLY A 40 -13.30 -10.86 -26.52
CA GLY A 40 -12.72 -9.57 -26.17
C GLY A 40 -12.22 -9.52 -24.73
N ARG A 41 -10.89 -9.59 -24.58
CA ARG A 41 -10.24 -8.99 -23.41
C ARG A 41 -10.41 -7.50 -23.60
N ARG A 42 -11.28 -6.88 -22.79
CA ARG A 42 -11.14 -5.45 -22.51
C ARG A 42 -9.71 -5.30 -22.03
N ALA A 43 -8.87 -4.65 -22.84
CA ALA A 43 -7.57 -4.22 -22.40
C ALA A 43 -7.82 -3.39 -21.14
N LEU A 44 -7.42 -3.91 -19.98
CA LEU A 44 -7.31 -3.11 -18.79
C LEU A 44 -6.28 -2.04 -19.17
N ARG A 45 -6.76 -0.84 -19.50
CA ARG A 45 -5.89 0.33 -19.60
C ARG A 45 -5.25 0.42 -18.22
N LEU A 46 -4.01 -0.05 -18.09
CA LEU A 46 -3.12 0.48 -17.07
C LEU A 46 -3.02 1.96 -17.38
N LEU A 47 -3.87 2.75 -16.74
CA LEU A 47 -3.67 4.18 -16.63
C LEU A 47 -2.30 4.33 -15.98
N SER A 48 -1.29 4.68 -16.77
CA SER A 48 0.00 5.11 -16.24
C SER A 48 -0.27 6.35 -15.39
N TYR A 49 -0.38 6.15 -14.07
CA TYR A 49 -0.65 7.22 -13.14
C TYR A 49 0.57 8.14 -13.07
N ARG A 50 0.41 9.38 -13.57
CA ARG A 50 1.25 10.51 -13.19
C ARG A 50 0.56 11.18 -12.00
N PRO A 51 1.14 11.16 -10.79
CA PRO A 51 0.56 11.87 -9.67
C PRO A 51 0.59 13.36 -10.00
N THR A 52 -0.57 13.95 -10.22
CA THR A 52 -0.76 15.40 -10.18
C THR A 52 -1.01 15.81 -8.73
N SER A 53 -0.48 16.96 -8.33
CA SER A 53 -0.44 17.57 -6.97
C SER A 53 -1.79 17.85 -6.28
N ARG A 54 -2.88 17.14 -6.61
CA ARG A 54 -4.25 17.49 -6.16
C ARG A 54 -5.07 16.37 -5.52
N ARG A 55 -4.48 15.25 -5.11
CA ARG A 55 -5.23 14.22 -4.37
C ARG A 55 -4.66 14.00 -2.98
N SER A 56 -5.53 14.09 -1.98
CA SER A 56 -5.22 13.73 -0.60
C SER A 56 -4.97 12.22 -0.52
N THR A 57 -4.17 11.77 0.45
CA THR A 57 -3.93 10.34 0.71
C THR A 57 -5.21 9.55 1.01
N ARG A 58 -6.31 10.22 1.39
CA ARG A 58 -7.62 9.58 1.53
C ARG A 58 -8.12 8.96 0.22
N ASP A 59 -7.69 9.48 -0.93
CA ASP A 59 -7.97 8.92 -2.26
C ASP A 59 -7.00 7.77 -2.64
N VAL A 60 -5.91 7.59 -1.88
CA VAL A 60 -4.91 6.53 -2.07
C VAL A 60 -5.34 5.26 -1.34
N CYS A 61 -5.95 5.41 -0.17
CA CYS A 61 -6.63 4.32 0.54
C CYS A 61 -7.72 3.72 -0.37
N ASP A 62 -7.80 2.39 -0.44
CA ASP A 62 -8.79 1.57 -1.18
C ASP A 62 -8.46 1.08 -2.59
N PHE A 63 -7.46 1.62 -3.32
CA PHE A 63 -7.34 1.29 -4.76
C PHE A 63 -5.95 0.93 -5.29
N TYR A 64 -4.87 1.08 -4.51
CA TYR A 64 -3.52 0.91 -5.04
C TYR A 64 -2.70 -0.13 -4.25
N PRO A 65 -1.90 -0.96 -4.94
CA PRO A 65 -0.89 -1.77 -4.28
C PRO A 65 0.07 -0.92 -3.44
N GLY A 66 0.46 -1.47 -2.29
CA GLY A 66 1.41 -0.84 -1.40
C GLY A 66 0.81 0.19 -0.45
N VAL A 67 -0.51 0.28 -0.28
CA VAL A 67 -1.10 1.22 0.68
C VAL A 67 -1.30 0.59 2.04
N SER A 68 -1.25 1.41 3.10
CA SER A 68 -1.61 1.07 4.47
C SER A 68 -2.42 2.22 5.07
N CYS A 69 -3.68 1.96 5.45
CA CYS A 69 -4.55 2.96 6.05
C CYS A 69 -5.35 2.39 7.23
N GLY A 70 -5.76 3.25 8.15
CA GLY A 70 -6.58 2.84 9.30
C GLY A 70 -5.89 1.82 10.22
N ASP A 71 -6.60 0.75 10.63
CA ASP A 71 -6.21 -0.13 11.76
C ASP A 71 -5.36 -1.38 11.42
N PRO A 72 -4.09 -1.18 11.02
CA PRO A 72 -3.75 -0.88 9.64
C PRO A 72 -4.16 -2.00 8.69
N ARG A 73 -4.87 -1.60 7.64
CA ARG A 73 -5.19 -2.43 6.48
C ARG A 73 -4.17 -2.14 5.38
N PHE A 74 -3.49 -3.17 4.93
CA PHE A 74 -2.56 -3.14 3.82
C PHE A 74 -3.20 -3.61 2.51
N THR A 75 -2.70 -3.14 1.39
CA THR A 75 -2.99 -3.69 0.06
C THR A 75 -1.70 -4.25 -0.55
N GLY A 76 -1.67 -5.55 -0.80
CA GLY A 76 -0.52 -6.24 -1.38
C GLY A 76 -0.24 -5.86 -2.83
N ALA A 77 0.92 -6.28 -3.36
CA ALA A 77 1.25 -6.11 -4.79
C ALA A 77 0.25 -6.81 -5.73
N ASP A 78 -0.39 -7.87 -5.23
CA ASP A 78 -1.46 -8.63 -5.88
C ASP A 78 -2.81 -7.90 -5.88
N GLY A 79 -2.90 -6.72 -5.26
CA GLY A 79 -4.10 -5.90 -5.14
C GLY A 79 -5.08 -6.37 -4.06
N ASN A 80 -4.73 -7.41 -3.29
CA ASN A 80 -5.60 -7.91 -2.23
C ASN A 80 -5.38 -7.15 -0.93
N ASN A 81 -6.47 -6.80 -0.26
CA ASN A 81 -6.44 -6.16 1.04
C ASN A 81 -6.26 -7.19 2.15
N PHE A 82 -5.48 -6.85 3.18
CA PHE A 82 -5.31 -7.66 4.37
C PHE A 82 -4.99 -6.80 5.59
N TYR A 83 -5.30 -7.34 6.76
CA TYR A 83 -4.99 -6.71 8.04
C TYR A 83 -3.69 -7.25 8.61
N PHE A 84 -2.90 -6.37 9.18
CA PHE A 84 -1.79 -6.76 10.03
C PHE A 84 -1.90 -6.00 11.35
N HIS A 85 -2.43 -6.66 12.38
CA HIS A 85 -2.72 -6.00 13.65
C HIS A 85 -1.46 -5.66 14.46
N GLY A 86 -0.33 -6.33 14.22
CA GLY A 86 0.88 -6.13 15.02
C GLY A 86 0.60 -6.17 16.53
N LYS A 87 1.25 -5.27 17.27
CA LYS A 87 1.00 -4.98 18.69
C LYS A 87 1.27 -3.51 18.96
N LYS A 88 0.58 -2.96 19.96
CA LYS A 88 0.85 -1.62 20.48
C LYS A 88 2.30 -1.51 20.97
N ASP A 89 2.90 -0.35 20.71
CA ASP A 89 4.23 0.08 21.14
C ASP A 89 5.35 -0.87 20.67
N GLN A 90 5.19 -1.44 19.47
CA GLN A 90 6.16 -2.34 18.84
C GLN A 90 6.45 -1.95 17.40
N SER A 91 7.66 -2.26 16.95
CA SER A 91 8.11 -2.04 15.58
C SER A 91 8.09 -3.34 14.77
N PHE A 92 7.62 -3.25 13.53
CA PHE A 92 7.49 -4.39 12.63
C PHE A 92 8.10 -4.10 11.27
N CYS A 93 8.75 -5.11 10.71
CA CYS A 93 9.32 -5.08 9.38
C CYS A 93 8.25 -5.21 8.30
N VAL A 94 7.99 -4.08 7.63
CA VAL A 94 7.01 -3.95 6.57
C VAL A 94 7.62 -4.37 5.24
N VAL A 95 8.86 -3.94 4.96
CA VAL A 95 9.63 -4.31 3.77
C VAL A 95 11.08 -4.56 4.18
N SER A 96 11.69 -5.61 3.66
CA SER A 96 13.10 -5.91 3.79
C SER A 96 13.57 -6.58 2.52
N ASP A 97 14.43 -5.88 1.82
CA ASP A 97 15.17 -6.30 0.65
C ASP A 97 16.65 -6.00 0.86
N ALA A 98 17.53 -6.40 -0.04
CA ALA A 98 18.98 -6.19 0.07
C ALA A 98 19.36 -4.75 0.41
N ASP A 99 18.79 -3.81 -0.35
CA ASP A 99 19.16 -2.39 -0.34
C ASP A 99 18.09 -1.48 0.27
N LEU A 100 16.98 -2.03 0.73
CA LEU A 100 15.87 -1.28 1.33
C LEU A 100 15.27 -2.03 2.52
N HIS A 101 15.24 -1.38 3.67
CA HIS A 101 14.53 -1.85 4.86
C HIS A 101 13.56 -0.80 5.36
N ILE A 102 12.32 -1.19 5.61
CA ILE A 102 11.29 -0.32 6.17
C ILE A 102 10.64 -1.04 7.34
N ASN A 103 10.81 -0.46 8.53
CA ASN A 103 10.03 -0.81 9.70
C ASN A 103 8.95 0.24 9.92
N ALA A 104 7.85 -0.19 10.53
CA ALA A 104 6.79 0.68 11.02
C ALA A 104 6.61 0.49 12.53
N HIS A 105 6.53 1.58 13.28
CA HIS A 105 6.17 1.60 14.70
C HIS A 105 4.66 1.72 14.86
N PHE A 106 4.09 0.83 15.65
CA PHE A 106 2.66 0.72 15.85
C PHE A 106 2.27 1.33 17.20
N ILE A 107 1.38 2.30 17.18
CA ILE A 107 0.63 2.72 18.37
C ILE A 107 -0.64 1.90 18.49
N GLY A 108 -1.31 1.97 19.64
CA GLY A 108 -2.59 1.30 19.78
C GLY A 108 -3.39 1.68 21.01
N LYS A 109 -4.65 1.24 20.99
CA LYS A 109 -5.61 1.37 22.08
C LYS A 109 -6.36 0.05 22.22
N ARG A 110 -6.65 -0.31 23.47
CA ARG A 110 -7.51 -1.44 23.81
C ARG A 110 -8.84 -0.91 24.32
N ASN A 111 -9.92 -1.29 23.66
CA ASN A 111 -11.24 -1.17 24.27
C ASN A 111 -11.36 -2.28 25.34
N PRO A 112 -11.69 -1.97 26.61
CA PRO A 112 -11.81 -2.98 27.67
C PRO A 112 -12.81 -4.10 27.36
N THR A 113 -13.78 -3.84 26.48
CA THR A 113 -14.78 -4.82 26.03
C THR A 113 -14.26 -5.78 24.96
N MET A 114 -13.02 -5.58 24.48
CA MET A 114 -12.43 -6.35 23.39
C MET A 114 -11.16 -7.07 23.81
N SER A 115 -10.90 -8.23 23.20
CA SER A 115 -9.74 -9.08 23.49
C SER A 115 -8.48 -8.72 22.70
N ARG A 116 -8.59 -7.81 21.72
CA ARG A 116 -7.47 -7.38 20.85
C ARG A 116 -7.18 -5.90 21.00
N ASP A 117 -5.93 -5.52 20.71
CA ASP A 117 -5.57 -4.14 20.45
C ASP A 117 -6.02 -3.73 19.06
N PHE A 118 -6.44 -2.47 18.95
CA PHE A 118 -6.44 -1.75 17.70
C PHE A 118 -5.12 -1.00 17.60
N THR A 119 -4.54 -1.01 16.41
CA THR A 119 -3.22 -0.43 16.18
C THR A 119 -3.22 0.42 14.93
N TRP A 120 -2.28 1.36 14.86
CA TRP A 120 -2.08 2.26 13.73
C TRP A 120 -0.59 2.53 13.56
N ILE A 121 -0.16 2.91 12.35
CA ILE A 121 1.25 3.22 12.08
C ILE A 121 1.53 4.66 12.49
N GLN A 122 2.39 4.86 13.49
CA GLN A 122 2.80 6.19 13.94
C GLN A 122 4.09 6.65 13.29
N ALA A 123 5.02 5.73 13.04
CA ALA A 123 6.33 6.08 12.51
C ALA A 123 6.85 5.04 11.52
N LEU A 124 7.72 5.48 10.62
CA LEU A 124 8.51 4.67 9.71
C LEU A 124 9.99 4.91 9.96
N GLY A 125 10.74 3.81 10.01
CA GLY A 125 12.20 3.80 9.92
C GLY A 125 12.59 3.21 8.59
N ILE A 126 13.21 4.01 7.74
CA ILE A 126 13.60 3.62 6.40
C ILE A 126 15.13 3.61 6.34
N ARG A 127 15.71 2.46 5.97
CA ARG A 127 17.14 2.30 5.74
C ARG A 127 17.41 1.93 4.30
N PHE A 128 18.42 2.57 3.73
CA PHE A 128 18.97 2.29 2.41
C PHE A 128 20.44 2.71 2.41
N ALA A 129 21.30 1.90 1.79
CA ALA A 129 22.75 2.03 1.97
C ALA A 129 23.11 2.22 3.47
N ASP A 130 23.89 3.25 3.80
CA ASP A 130 24.24 3.60 5.19
C ASP A 130 23.32 4.65 5.82
N HIS A 131 22.28 5.07 5.10
CA HIS A 131 21.41 6.17 5.50
C HIS A 131 20.17 5.71 6.29
N ARG A 132 19.65 6.63 7.10
CA ARG A 132 18.45 6.46 7.93
C ARG A 132 17.50 7.63 7.70
N LEU A 133 16.32 7.33 7.22
CA LEU A 133 15.22 8.29 7.11
C LEU A 133 14.13 7.94 8.13
N TYR A 134 13.79 8.90 8.96
CA TYR A 134 12.72 8.83 9.95
C TYR A 134 11.52 9.63 9.47
N MET A 135 10.34 9.05 9.63
CA MET A 135 9.07 9.75 9.46
C MET A 135 8.15 9.40 10.61
N ALA A 136 7.58 10.38 11.31
CA ALA A 136 6.66 10.12 12.41
C ALA A 136 5.53 11.15 12.49
N THR A 137 4.50 10.77 13.22
CA THR A 137 3.43 11.67 13.65
C THR A 137 3.68 12.11 15.09
N GLN A 138 3.54 13.40 15.35
CA GLN A 138 3.58 13.95 16.69
C GLN A 138 2.34 13.52 17.48
N LYS A 139 2.55 13.07 18.72
CA LYS A 139 1.45 12.74 19.63
C LYS A 139 0.55 13.95 19.84
N THR A 140 -0.75 13.70 19.83
CA THR A 140 -1.77 14.73 19.69
C THR A 140 -2.94 14.42 20.61
N VAL A 141 -3.22 15.33 21.54
CA VAL A 141 -4.47 15.26 22.34
C VAL A 141 -5.64 15.70 21.46
N GLU A 142 -5.59 16.94 20.96
CA GLU A 142 -6.63 17.52 20.11
C GLU A 142 -6.17 17.66 18.65
N TRP A 143 -7.00 17.18 17.73
CA TRP A 143 -6.77 17.29 16.31
C TRP A 143 -7.15 18.67 15.77
N ASP A 144 -6.19 19.33 15.15
CA ASP A 144 -6.39 20.51 14.33
C ASP A 144 -5.67 20.27 12.99
N SER A 145 -6.40 20.36 11.87
CA SER A 145 -5.84 20.12 10.54
C SER A 145 -4.81 21.18 10.14
N ASP A 146 -4.87 22.36 10.73
CA ASP A 146 -4.00 23.49 10.41
C ASP A 146 -2.68 23.47 11.20
N VAL A 147 -2.55 22.54 12.16
CA VAL A 147 -1.30 22.32 12.89
C VAL A 147 -0.55 21.14 12.24
N ASP A 148 0.70 21.38 11.85
CA ASP A 148 1.55 20.34 11.29
C ASP A 148 2.02 19.38 12.40
N ARG A 149 1.79 18.08 12.19
CA ARG A 149 2.15 17.01 13.13
C ARG A 149 3.17 16.06 12.53
N LEU A 150 3.82 16.44 11.44
CA LEU A 150 4.92 15.66 10.86
C LEU A 150 6.20 15.87 11.65
N GLU A 151 6.97 14.80 11.79
CA GLU A 151 8.34 14.81 12.28
C GLU A 151 9.20 14.01 11.29
N LEU A 152 10.24 14.66 10.76
CA LEU A 152 11.07 14.10 9.70
C LEU A 152 12.55 14.32 10.04
N THR A 153 13.36 13.27 9.97
CA THR A 153 14.81 13.40 10.10
C THR A 153 15.53 12.53 9.07
N PHE A 154 16.67 13.01 8.58
CA PHE A 154 17.57 12.28 7.71
C PHE A 154 18.95 12.21 8.35
N ASP A 155 19.44 10.99 8.59
CA ASP A 155 20.67 10.69 9.35
C ASP A 155 20.74 11.40 10.71
N GLY A 156 19.58 11.50 11.38
CA GLY A 156 19.43 12.16 12.68
C GLY A 156 19.35 13.68 12.62
N MET A 157 19.48 14.28 11.44
CA MET A 157 19.31 15.73 11.24
C MET A 157 17.87 16.05 10.84
N PRO A 158 17.24 17.08 11.44
CA PRO A 158 15.90 17.50 11.05
C PRO A 158 15.77 17.84 9.57
N ILE A 159 14.65 17.47 8.97
CA ILE A 159 14.27 17.93 7.62
C ILE A 159 13.29 19.10 7.78
N ASP A 160 13.80 20.32 7.56
CA ASP A 160 12.98 21.53 7.62
C ASP A 160 12.37 21.84 6.25
N ILE A 161 11.04 21.79 6.17
CA ILE A 161 10.26 22.10 4.97
C ILE A 161 9.18 23.11 5.34
N PRO A 162 9.11 24.28 4.66
CA PRO A 162 8.02 25.22 4.87
C PRO A 162 6.65 24.56 4.81
N THR A 163 5.71 25.03 5.63
CA THR A 163 4.32 24.57 5.66
C THR A 163 3.53 25.21 4.51
N GLU A 164 3.94 24.92 3.28
CA GLU A 164 3.36 25.42 2.04
C GLU A 164 3.22 24.25 1.07
N ASN A 165 2.12 24.23 0.31
CA ASN A 165 1.92 23.18 -0.68
C ASN A 165 3.05 23.20 -1.73
N ASP A 166 3.50 22.02 -2.15
CA ASP A 166 4.61 21.84 -3.10
C ASP A 166 5.98 22.36 -2.61
N ALA A 167 6.11 22.85 -1.37
CA ALA A 167 7.41 23.14 -0.78
C ALA A 167 8.27 21.87 -0.71
N GLU A 168 9.55 21.99 -1.05
CA GLU A 168 10.43 20.86 -1.25
C GLU A 168 11.73 21.02 -0.47
N TRP A 169 12.19 19.89 0.08
CA TRP A 169 13.53 19.70 0.57
C TRP A 169 14.23 18.63 -0.26
N GLN A 170 15.51 18.85 -0.55
CA GLN A 170 16.36 17.91 -1.24
C GLN A 170 17.62 17.68 -0.40
N SER A 171 18.00 16.41 -0.24
CA SER A 171 19.22 16.08 0.49
C SER A 171 20.45 16.54 -0.28
N THR A 172 21.38 17.19 0.42
CA THR A 172 22.65 17.65 -0.13
C THR A 172 23.67 16.51 -0.31
N ILE A 173 23.55 15.45 0.47
CA ILE A 173 24.44 14.28 0.41
C ILE A 173 23.86 13.13 -0.43
N VAL A 174 22.54 13.05 -0.56
CA VAL A 174 21.84 12.11 -1.45
C VAL A 174 20.90 12.90 -2.37
N PRO A 175 21.40 13.52 -3.46
CA PRO A 175 20.58 14.40 -4.32
C PRO A 175 19.36 13.72 -4.95
N THR A 176 19.30 12.39 -4.93
CA THR A 176 18.15 11.60 -5.39
C THR A 176 17.05 11.43 -4.35
N LEU A 177 17.26 11.88 -3.11
CA LEU A 177 16.26 11.92 -2.04
C LEU A 177 15.61 13.31 -1.96
N THR A 178 14.31 13.36 -2.19
CA THR A 178 13.50 14.56 -2.03
C THR A 178 12.32 14.31 -1.10
N VAL A 179 11.90 15.37 -0.41
CA VAL A 179 10.67 15.40 0.38
C VAL A 179 9.88 16.63 -0.05
N THR A 180 8.66 16.41 -0.52
CA THR A 180 7.79 17.47 -1.04
C THR A 180 6.49 17.49 -0.26
N ARG A 181 6.02 18.66 0.15
CA ARG A 181 4.71 18.84 0.77
C ARG A 181 3.60 18.53 -0.24
N THR A 182 2.63 17.69 0.16
CA THR A 182 1.42 17.43 -0.64
C THR A 182 0.22 18.28 -0.19
N SER A 183 0.40 18.98 0.92
CA SER A 183 -0.52 19.94 1.53
C SER A 183 0.29 20.86 2.45
N ALA A 184 -0.28 22.00 2.86
CA ALA A 184 0.40 22.94 3.75
C ALA A 184 0.85 22.29 5.07
N THR A 185 0.03 21.38 5.61
CA THR A 185 0.30 20.63 6.85
C THR A 185 0.02 19.15 6.63
N ASN A 186 0.63 18.29 7.45
CA ASN A 186 0.32 16.88 7.64
C ASN A 186 0.54 15.93 6.44
N GLY A 187 0.77 16.43 5.22
CA GLY A 187 0.94 15.62 4.02
C GLY A 187 2.31 15.82 3.35
N VAL A 188 2.99 14.71 3.07
CA VAL A 188 4.29 14.69 2.39
C VAL A 188 4.41 13.55 1.38
N ARG A 189 5.25 13.78 0.38
CA ARG A 189 5.75 12.79 -0.55
C ARG A 189 7.26 12.68 -0.39
N VAL A 190 7.75 11.50 -0.06
CA VAL A 190 9.17 11.20 0.04
C VAL A 190 9.58 10.34 -1.13
N GLN A 191 10.59 10.77 -1.88
CA GLN A 191 11.04 10.06 -3.07
C GLN A 191 12.53 9.79 -2.99
N LEU A 192 12.92 8.53 -3.18
CA LEU A 192 14.28 8.14 -3.48
C LEU A 192 14.31 7.62 -4.91
N LYS A 193 14.87 8.42 -5.84
CA LYS A 193 14.80 8.15 -7.28
C LYS A 193 15.25 6.74 -7.61
N GLY A 194 14.38 5.98 -8.27
CA GLY A 194 14.65 4.60 -8.70
C GLY A 194 14.47 3.55 -7.61
N VAL A 195 14.19 3.92 -6.36
CA VAL A 195 14.01 2.99 -5.24
C VAL A 195 12.55 2.99 -4.78
N PHE A 196 12.05 4.13 -4.31
CA PHE A 196 10.68 4.24 -3.82
C PHE A 196 10.09 5.65 -4.00
N ASP A 197 8.76 5.71 -3.86
CA ASP A 197 7.94 6.90 -3.79
C ASP A 197 6.87 6.65 -2.72
N ILE A 198 6.93 7.39 -1.62
CA ILE A 198 6.09 7.22 -0.43
C ILE A 198 5.23 8.46 -0.29
N LEU A 199 3.91 8.29 -0.37
CA LEU A 199 2.94 9.31 0.01
C LEU A 199 2.51 9.02 1.45
N ALA A 200 2.58 10.01 2.34
CA ALA A 200 2.17 9.87 3.72
C ALA A 200 1.35 11.07 4.16
N ASN A 201 0.29 10.82 4.95
CA ASN A 201 -0.50 11.87 5.56
C ASN A 201 -0.84 11.51 6.99
N VAL A 202 -0.69 12.49 7.88
CA VAL A 202 -1.11 12.38 9.25
C VAL A 202 -2.62 12.59 9.34
N VAL A 203 -3.32 11.64 9.95
CA VAL A 203 -4.76 11.68 10.16
C VAL A 203 -5.11 11.34 11.60
N PRO A 204 -6.19 11.90 12.16
CA PRO A 204 -6.71 11.50 13.46
C PRO A 204 -7.59 10.26 13.31
N ILE A 205 -7.85 9.58 14.43
CA ILE A 205 -9.02 8.69 14.49
C ILE A 205 -10.25 9.56 14.70
N THR A 206 -11.23 9.48 13.78
CA THR A 206 -12.47 10.25 13.96
C THR A 206 -13.43 9.54 14.92
N GLU A 207 -14.32 10.29 15.56
CA GLU A 207 -15.40 9.69 16.35
C GLU A 207 -16.25 8.72 15.53
N LYS A 208 -16.43 8.99 14.24
CA LYS A 208 -17.18 8.13 13.33
C LYS A 208 -16.48 6.78 13.20
N ASP A 209 -15.16 6.77 13.01
CA ASP A 209 -14.38 5.54 12.93
C ASP A 209 -14.44 4.78 14.26
N SER A 210 -14.30 5.51 15.39
CA SER A 210 -14.43 4.94 16.73
C SER A 210 -15.79 4.28 16.96
N ARG A 211 -16.89 4.89 16.51
CA ARG A 211 -18.25 4.32 16.62
C ARG A 211 -18.44 3.10 15.71
N ILE A 212 -17.94 3.13 14.48
CA ILE A 212 -18.11 2.04 13.52
C ILE A 212 -17.30 0.80 13.94
N HIS A 213 -16.06 1.02 14.39
CA HIS A 213 -15.13 -0.05 14.71
C HIS A 213 -15.04 -0.38 16.20
N ASN A 214 -15.78 0.35 17.03
CA ASN A 214 -15.81 0.22 18.49
C ASN A 214 -14.41 0.39 19.12
N TYR A 215 -13.61 1.34 18.62
CA TYR A 215 -12.26 1.61 19.15
C TYR A 215 -12.29 2.12 20.59
N GLY A 216 -13.38 2.77 21.01
CA GLY A 216 -13.52 3.35 22.34
C GLY A 216 -12.62 4.57 22.55
N VAL A 217 -12.33 5.33 21.48
CA VAL A 217 -11.57 6.59 21.55
C VAL A 217 -12.38 7.63 22.32
N THR A 218 -11.72 8.27 23.29
CA THR A 218 -12.19 9.41 24.10
C THR A 218 -11.36 10.65 23.71
N GLU A 219 -11.74 11.83 24.17
CA GLU A 219 -11.07 13.12 23.87
C GLU A 219 -9.60 13.20 24.34
N GLU A 220 -9.09 12.19 25.05
CA GLU A 220 -7.78 12.22 25.71
C GLU A 220 -6.58 11.89 24.80
N ASP A 221 -6.82 11.37 23.59
CA ASP A 221 -5.77 11.12 22.57
C ASP A 221 -6.41 10.94 21.19
N SER A 222 -6.15 11.86 20.25
CA SER A 222 -6.64 11.76 18.87
C SER A 222 -5.99 10.62 18.08
N LEU A 223 -4.93 10.00 18.64
CA LEU A 223 -4.20 8.88 18.06
C LEU A 223 -3.81 9.16 16.61
N ALA A 224 -3.17 10.32 16.40
CA ALA A 224 -2.69 10.73 15.09
C ALA A 224 -1.73 9.69 14.51
N HIS A 225 -2.02 9.23 13.30
CA HIS A 225 -1.29 8.14 12.64
C HIS A 225 -1.17 8.42 11.15
N PHE A 226 -0.41 7.58 10.45
CA PHE A 226 -0.25 7.71 9.02
C PHE A 226 -1.23 6.85 8.23
N ASP A 227 -1.81 7.49 7.21
CA ASP A 227 -2.20 6.81 5.97
C ASP A 227 -1.04 6.89 4.98
N ILE A 228 -0.59 5.75 4.45
CA ILE A 228 0.64 5.63 3.66
C ILE A 228 0.35 4.93 2.33
N GLY A 229 0.94 5.44 1.25
CA GLY A 229 1.04 4.77 -0.03
C GLY A 229 2.48 4.56 -0.43
N PHE A 230 2.93 3.30 -0.45
CA PHE A 230 4.24 2.92 -0.94
C PHE A 230 4.18 2.56 -2.43
N LYS A 231 5.10 3.10 -3.20
CA LYS A 231 5.40 2.64 -4.55
C LYS A 231 6.89 2.28 -4.62
N PHE A 232 7.17 1.02 -4.92
CA PHE A 232 8.54 0.54 -5.06
C PHE A 232 8.93 0.40 -6.53
N HIS A 233 10.20 0.64 -6.83
CA HIS A 233 10.74 0.67 -8.19
C HIS A 233 11.79 -0.41 -8.47
N ALA A 234 12.51 -0.87 -7.45
CA ALA A 234 13.66 -1.75 -7.61
C ALA A 234 13.73 -2.85 -6.54
N LEU A 235 12.59 -3.45 -6.19
CA LEU A 235 12.59 -4.63 -5.32
C LEU A 235 13.10 -5.86 -6.05
N THR A 236 13.91 -6.68 -5.38
CA THR A 236 14.34 -8.01 -5.83
C THR A 236 13.26 -9.05 -5.57
N ASP A 237 13.39 -10.22 -6.19
CA ASP A 237 12.51 -11.36 -5.92
C ASP A 237 12.72 -12.01 -4.54
N ASP A 238 13.76 -11.64 -3.77
CA ASP A 238 13.96 -12.11 -2.39
C ASP A 238 13.33 -11.16 -1.35
N VAL A 239 12.68 -10.07 -1.78
CA VAL A 239 12.02 -9.13 -0.88
C VAL A 239 11.05 -9.82 0.09
N HIS A 240 11.10 -9.43 1.36
CA HIS A 240 10.22 -9.94 2.39
C HIS A 240 9.67 -8.81 3.28
N GLY A 241 8.84 -9.17 4.24
CA GLY A 241 8.20 -8.28 5.20
C GLY A 241 6.69 -8.47 5.17
N VAL A 242 5.96 -7.77 6.04
CA VAL A 242 4.49 -7.80 6.04
C VAL A 242 3.95 -7.48 4.65
N LEU A 243 4.35 -6.35 4.08
CA LEU A 243 3.96 -5.93 2.74
C LEU A 243 4.93 -6.47 1.68
N GLY A 244 6.23 -6.45 1.97
CA GLY A 244 7.28 -6.77 1.00
C GLY A 244 7.11 -8.15 0.36
N GLN A 245 6.74 -9.18 1.13
CA GLN A 245 6.57 -10.54 0.58
C GLN A 245 5.53 -10.63 -0.55
N THR A 246 4.57 -9.70 -0.59
CA THR A 246 3.52 -9.69 -1.62
C THR A 246 4.05 -9.27 -2.99
N TYR A 247 5.23 -8.63 -3.04
CA TYR A 247 5.89 -8.17 -4.26
C TYR A 247 6.72 -9.25 -4.96
N ARG A 248 6.90 -10.42 -4.33
CA ARG A 248 7.65 -11.52 -4.94
C ARG A 248 6.86 -12.15 -6.08
N THR A 249 7.55 -12.55 -7.14
CA THR A 249 6.95 -13.24 -8.29
C THR A 249 6.34 -14.60 -7.95
N ASP A 250 6.86 -15.27 -6.91
CA ASP A 250 6.36 -16.56 -6.41
C ASP A 250 5.38 -16.42 -5.23
N TYR A 251 4.96 -15.20 -4.88
CA TYR A 251 4.00 -14.99 -3.81
C TYR A 251 2.67 -15.63 -4.16
N VAL A 252 2.26 -16.59 -3.32
CA VAL A 252 0.92 -17.18 -3.35
C VAL A 252 0.16 -16.66 -2.15
N ASN A 253 -0.91 -15.90 -2.43
CA ASN A 253 -1.80 -15.42 -1.40
C ASN A 253 -2.51 -16.60 -0.73
N LYS A 254 -2.15 -16.88 0.52
CA LYS A 254 -2.76 -17.94 1.36
C LYS A 254 -3.85 -17.41 2.29
N LEU A 255 -4.19 -16.14 2.16
CA LEU A 255 -5.24 -15.53 2.97
C LEU A 255 -6.60 -16.08 2.54
N SER A 256 -7.48 -16.28 3.52
CA SER A 256 -8.80 -16.82 3.26
C SER A 256 -9.62 -15.85 2.42
N VAL A 257 -9.85 -16.21 1.15
CA VAL A 257 -10.60 -15.41 0.18
C VAL A 257 -12.09 -15.28 0.55
N SER A 258 -12.59 -16.13 1.46
CA SER A 258 -13.97 -16.07 1.96
C SER A 258 -14.12 -15.20 3.21
N ALA A 259 -13.02 -14.72 3.80
CA ALA A 259 -13.07 -13.80 4.92
C ALA A 259 -13.24 -12.37 4.39
N ASN A 260 -14.22 -11.62 4.92
CA ASN A 260 -14.39 -10.21 4.58
C ASN A 260 -13.17 -9.36 4.93
N MET A 261 -12.33 -9.82 5.87
CA MET A 261 -11.15 -9.14 6.40
C MET A 261 -10.03 -10.15 6.69
N PRO A 262 -9.25 -10.57 5.69
CA PRO A 262 -8.18 -11.53 5.92
C PRO A 262 -7.07 -10.91 6.77
N ILE A 263 -6.53 -11.68 7.71
CA ILE A 263 -5.45 -11.25 8.60
C ILE A 263 -4.16 -11.95 8.21
N MET A 264 -3.09 -11.17 8.02
CA MET A 264 -1.75 -11.69 7.85
C MET A 264 -1.19 -12.13 9.21
N GLY A 265 -1.12 -13.45 9.39
CA GLY A 265 -0.56 -14.06 10.60
C GLY A 265 0.97 -13.98 10.67
N GLY A 266 1.53 -14.54 11.75
CA GLY A 266 2.99 -14.64 11.91
C GLY A 266 3.67 -13.36 12.38
N ALA A 267 2.97 -12.50 13.14
CA ALA A 267 3.53 -11.25 13.67
C ALA A 267 4.93 -11.38 14.28
N ALA A 268 5.20 -12.49 15.01
CA ALA A 268 6.50 -12.78 15.62
C ALA A 268 7.67 -12.91 14.62
N SER A 269 7.41 -13.10 13.32
CA SER A 269 8.44 -13.12 12.28
C SER A 269 8.83 -11.72 11.80
N TYR A 270 7.98 -10.73 12.03
CA TYR A 270 8.18 -9.36 11.57
C TYR A 270 8.61 -8.41 12.69
N VAL A 271 8.58 -8.83 13.96
CA VAL A 271 9.05 -8.00 15.08
C VAL A 271 10.50 -7.57 14.83
N SER A 272 10.75 -6.27 14.98
CA SER A 272 12.07 -5.64 14.99
C SER A 272 12.35 -5.10 16.40
N SER A 273 13.60 -5.13 16.86
CA SER A 273 13.94 -4.62 18.19
C SER A 273 13.83 -3.10 18.31
N ASP A 274 14.05 -2.39 17.21
CA ASP A 274 13.95 -0.94 17.11
C ASP A 274 13.45 -0.54 15.71
N LEU A 275 13.04 0.72 15.55
CA LEU A 275 12.62 1.28 14.29
C LEU A 275 13.70 1.20 13.20
N PHE A 276 15.00 1.31 13.53
CA PHE A 276 16.10 1.18 12.55
C PHE A 276 16.83 -0.17 12.59
N SER A 277 16.44 -1.07 13.50
CA SER A 277 17.01 -2.42 13.54
C SER A 277 16.63 -3.22 12.29
N THR A 278 17.53 -4.08 11.85
CA THR A 278 17.35 -4.98 10.69
C THR A 278 17.39 -6.44 11.14
N ASP A 279 16.81 -6.74 12.30
CA ASP A 279 16.95 -8.00 13.03
C ASP A 279 15.68 -8.85 13.06
N CYS A 280 14.64 -8.44 12.33
CA CYS A 280 13.46 -9.27 12.17
C CYS A 280 13.81 -10.62 11.51
N LYS A 281 13.05 -11.68 11.81
CA LYS A 281 13.37 -13.04 11.33
C LYS A 281 13.39 -13.16 9.81
N VAL A 282 12.69 -12.25 9.13
CA VAL A 282 12.58 -12.21 7.68
C VAL A 282 13.52 -11.19 7.03
N ALA A 283 14.45 -10.57 7.77
CA ALA A 283 15.32 -9.54 7.25
C ALA A 283 16.16 -10.03 6.07
N ARG A 284 16.25 -9.21 5.02
CA ARG A 284 17.09 -9.39 3.82
C ARG A 284 18.11 -8.28 3.64
N PHE A 285 17.92 -7.16 4.32
CA PHE A 285 18.79 -6.00 4.26
C PHE A 285 20.24 -6.32 4.60
N GLY A 286 21.16 -5.81 3.77
CA GLY A 286 22.59 -6.01 3.93
C GLY A 286 23.07 -7.46 3.77
N ARG A 287 22.22 -8.38 3.28
CA ARG A 287 22.71 -9.67 2.80
C ARG A 287 23.41 -9.42 1.48
N ASP A 288 24.68 -9.75 1.40
CA ASP A 288 25.44 -9.72 0.15
C ASP A 288 24.71 -10.56 -0.90
N HIS A 289 23.96 -9.90 -1.78
CA HIS A 289 23.67 -10.49 -3.08
C HIS A 289 24.99 -10.46 -3.83
N GLY A 290 25.68 -11.60 -3.86
CA GLY A 290 26.83 -11.78 -4.72
C GLY A 290 26.50 -11.33 -6.14
N GLY A 291 26.95 -10.14 -6.52
CA GLY A 291 27.04 -9.69 -7.92
C GLY A 291 26.03 -8.67 -8.43
N ILE A 292 25.80 -7.54 -7.76
CA ILE A 292 25.40 -6.31 -8.49
C ILE A 292 26.43 -5.22 -8.21
N SER A 293 27.35 -5.07 -9.16
CA SER A 293 28.34 -3.98 -9.18
C SER A 293 27.60 -2.66 -9.38
N MET A 294 27.57 -1.84 -8.35
CA MET A 294 27.19 -0.42 -8.46
C MET A 294 28.17 0.23 -9.45
N VAL A 295 27.67 0.57 -10.63
CA VAL A 295 28.41 1.37 -11.61
C VAL A 295 28.64 2.74 -10.99
N THR A 296 29.81 2.92 -10.40
CA THR A 296 30.35 4.23 -10.08
C THR A 296 30.78 4.86 -11.40
N THR A 297 29.95 5.74 -11.94
CA THR A 297 30.41 6.68 -12.96
C THR A 297 31.45 7.59 -12.31
N LYS A 298 32.72 7.30 -12.56
CA LYS A 298 33.83 8.25 -12.38
C LYS A 298 33.52 9.49 -13.22
N ALA A 299 33.42 10.63 -12.55
CA ALA A 299 33.56 11.92 -13.21
C ALA A 299 35.04 12.14 -13.52
N ASN A 300 35.36 12.35 -14.81
CA ASN A 300 36.56 13.04 -15.27
C ASN A 300 36.10 14.35 -15.90
#